data_AF-A0A1G8XCU3-F1
#
_entry.id   AF-A0A1G8XCU3-F1
#
_cell.length_a   1.000
_cell.length_b   1.000
_cell.length_c   1.000
_cell.angle_alpha   90.00
_cell.angle_beta   90.00
_cell.angle_gamma   90.00
#
_symmetry.space_group_name_H-M   'P 1'
#
loop_
_entity.id
_entity.type
_entity.pdbx_description
1 polymer ?
#
loop_
_entity_poly.entity_id
_entity_poly.type
_entity_poly.pdbx_seq_one_letter_code
_entity_poly.pdbx_strand_id
1 'polypeptide(L)' 'MGRWICSVCDYEYNEEAGDPATGIPPGTLFEDLPDDWRCPGCSVGKEAFVRVNDEGEAKADEEDYL' A
#
# COMPACT_ATOMS: atom_id res chain seq x y z
N MET A 1 -3.11 -2.86 -13.12
CA MET A 1 -2.23 -2.83 -11.94
C MET A 1 -2.79 -1.80 -11.00
N GLY A 2 -2.76 -2.09 -9.70
CA GLY A 2 -3.35 -1.27 -8.64
C GLY A 2 -2.34 -0.34 -8.01
N ARG A 3 -2.87 0.70 -7.35
CA ARG A 3 -2.13 1.52 -6.40
C ARG A 3 -2.68 1.25 -5.01
N TRP A 4 -1.81 1.29 -4.02
CA TRP A 4 -2.14 1.02 -2.62
C TRP A 4 -1.57 2.15 -1.79
N ILE A 5 -2.34 2.67 -0.85
CA ILE A 5 -1.88 3.75 0.03
C ILE A 5 -1.89 3.28 1.47
N CYS A 6 -0.82 3.57 2.19
CA CYS A 6 -0.72 3.33 3.61
C CYS A 6 -1.64 4.28 4.35
N SER A 7 -2.63 3.77 5.09
CA SER A 7 -3.55 4.60 5.88
C SER A 7 -2.91 5.28 7.09
N VAL A 8 -1.65 4.97 7.40
CA VAL A 8 -0.90 5.51 8.54
C VAL A 8 -0.04 6.71 8.16
N CYS A 9 0.57 6.69 6.97
CA CYS A 9 1.55 7.72 6.56
C CYS A 9 1.42 8.18 5.11
N ASP A 10 0.33 7.80 4.42
CA ASP A 10 0.01 8.19 3.06
C ASP A 10 1.05 7.79 1.99
N TYR A 11 1.91 6.80 2.28
CA TYR A 11 2.83 6.25 1.30
C TYR A 11 2.05 5.48 0.23
N GLU A 12 2.24 5.84 -1.05
CA GLU A 12 1.65 5.13 -2.19
C GLU A 12 2.62 4.08 -2.75
N TYR A 13 2.19 2.82 -2.76
CA TYR A 13 2.79 1.74 -3.52
C TYR A 13 2.09 1.60 -4.88
N ASN A 14 2.86 1.74 -5.96
CA ASN A 14 2.38 1.52 -7.33
C ASN A 14 2.95 0.21 -7.87
N GLU A 15 2.09 -0.77 -8.15
CA GLU A 15 2.50 -2.09 -8.67
C GLU A 15 3.29 -1.97 -9.99
N GLU A 16 2.96 -1.00 -10.86
CA GLU A 16 3.67 -0.76 -12.12
C GLU A 16 5.10 -0.28 -11.90
N ALA A 17 5.32 0.52 -10.85
CA ALA A 17 6.64 1.02 -10.49
C ALA A 17 7.41 0.02 -9.61
N GLY A 18 6.70 -0.80 -8.82
CA GLY A 18 7.26 -1.57 -7.72
C GLY A 18 7.87 -0.66 -6.66
N ASP A 19 8.89 -1.17 -5.96
CA ASP A 19 9.76 -0.38 -5.10
C ASP A 19 11.22 -0.85 -5.27
N PRO A 20 11.90 -0.44 -6.36
CA PRO A 20 13.24 -0.93 -6.67
C PRO A 20 14.28 -0.55 -5.61
N ALA A 21 14.02 0.50 -4.82
CA ALA A 21 14.89 0.93 -3.73
C ALA A 21 14.96 -0.11 -2.59
N THR A 22 13.88 -0.86 -2.38
CA THR A 22 13.82 -1.94 -1.38
C THR A 22 13.94 -3.34 -2.01
N GLY A 23 14.17 -3.41 -3.32
CA GLY A 23 14.35 -4.66 -4.06
C GLY A 23 13.06 -5.25 -4.64
N ILE A 24 11.97 -4.48 -4.66
CA ILE A 24 10.70 -4.89 -5.28
C ILE A 24 10.69 -4.43 -6.75
N PRO A 25 10.72 -5.34 -7.73
CA PRO A 25 10.79 -4.94 -9.13
C PRO A 25 9.46 -4.31 -9.63
N PRO A 26 9.51 -3.47 -10.67
CA PRO A 26 8.32 -3.02 -11.40
C PRO A 26 7.51 -4.23 -11.89
N GLY A 27 6.19 -4.18 -11.79
CA GLY A 27 5.36 -5.35 -12.12
C GLY A 27 4.87 -6.13 -10.91
N THR A 28 5.43 -5.91 -9.72
CA THR A 28 5.10 -6.71 -8.53
C THR A 28 3.73 -6.31 -7.98
N LEU A 29 2.79 -7.25 -7.95
CA LEU A 29 1.48 -7.04 -7.33
C LEU A 29 1.64 -6.84 -5.83
N PHE A 30 0.78 -6.05 -5.21
CA PHE A 30 0.82 -5.84 -3.76
C PHE A 30 0.59 -7.16 -2.98
N GLU A 31 -0.24 -8.04 -3.54
CA GLU A 31 -0.49 -9.38 -3.00
C GLU A 31 0.77 -10.27 -3.05
N ASP A 32 1.66 -10.06 -4.02
CA ASP A 32 2.91 -10.80 -4.19
C ASP A 32 4.07 -10.24 -3.34
N LEU A 33 3.87 -9.12 -2.65
CA LEU A 33 4.88 -8.58 -1.74
C LEU A 33 5.18 -9.60 -0.61
N PRO A 34 6.43 -9.72 -0.13
CA PRO A 34 6.77 -10.58 0.99
C PRO A 34 5.94 -10.27 2.26
N ASP A 35 5.68 -11.28 3.11
CA ASP A 35 4.98 -11.07 4.39
C ASP A 35 5.77 -10.17 5.37
N ASP A 36 7.09 -10.18 5.25
CA ASP A 36 7.97 -9.30 6.03
C ASP A 36 8.15 -7.91 5.41
N TRP A 37 7.55 -7.65 4.23
CA TRP A 37 7.58 -6.31 3.67
C TRP A 37 6.86 -5.34 4.61
N ARG A 38 7.45 -4.15 4.73
CA ARG A 38 6.97 -3.07 5.58
C ARG A 38 6.91 -1.79 4.77
N CYS A 39 5.95 -0.93 5.10
CA CYS A 39 5.80 0.40 4.53
C CYS A 39 7.14 1.16 4.62
N PRO A 40 7.72 1.63 3.51
CA PRO A 40 8.97 2.40 3.55
C PRO A 40 8.87 3.71 4.35
N GLY A 41 7.67 4.29 4.42
CA GLY A 41 7.42 5.54 5.16
C GLY A 41 7.33 5.38 6.68
N CYS A 42 6.71 4.31 7.20
CA CYS A 42 6.40 4.18 8.63
C CYS A 42 6.60 2.77 9.22
N SER A 43 7.12 1.82 8.44
CA SER A 43 7.46 0.46 8.86
C SER A 43 6.30 -0.42 9.35
N VAL A 44 5.04 -0.05 9.08
CA VAL A 44 3.87 -0.92 9.34
C VAL A 44 3.73 -2.01 8.26
N GLY A 45 3.00 -3.07 8.58
CA GLY A 45 2.76 -4.18 7.66
C GLY A 45 1.78 -3.86 6.52
N LYS A 46 1.63 -4.82 5.59
CA LYS A 46 0.72 -4.73 4.44
C LYS A 46 -0.75 -4.56 4.84
N GLU A 47 -1.10 -4.98 6.05
CA GLU A 47 -2.46 -4.85 6.59
C GLU A 47 -2.95 -3.41 6.74
N ALA A 48 -2.03 -2.44 6.80
CA ALA A 48 -2.34 -1.01 6.90
C ALA A 48 -2.44 -0.32 5.52
N PHE A 49 -2.45 -1.08 4.42
CA PHE A 49 -2.61 -0.53 3.08
C PHE A 49 -4.01 -0.76 2.55
N VAL A 50 -4.52 0.27 1.87
CA VAL A 50 -5.82 0.25 1.23
C VAL A 50 -5.63 0.41 -0.27
N ARG A 51 -6.35 -0.39 -1.06
CA ARG A 51 -6.32 -0.27 -2.51
C ARG A 51 -7.01 1.02 -2.94
N VAL A 52 -6.32 1.82 -3.73
CA VAL A 52 -6.85 3.05 -4.32
C VAL A 52 -7.80 2.65 -5.45
N ASN A 53 -9.07 3.04 -5.35
CA ASN A 53 -10.04 2.89 -6.43
C ASN A 53 -9.83 3.98 -7.50
N ASP A 54 -10.53 3.88 -8.64
CA ASP A 54 -10.48 4.87 -9.72
C ASP A 54 -10.89 6.30 -9.29
N GLU A 55 -11.50 6.44 -8.11
CA GLU A 55 -11.92 7.72 -7.53
C GLU A 55 -10.88 8.31 -6.57
N GLY A 56 -9.78 7.61 -6.31
CA GLY A 56 -8.68 8.10 -5.47
C GLY A 56 -8.92 8.01 -3.96
N GLU A 57 -9.94 7.27 -3.51
CA GLU A 57 -10.28 7.13 -2.09
C GLU A 57 -9.76 5.81 -1.50
N ALA A 58 -8.99 5.93 -0.43
CA ALA A 58 -8.61 4.82 0.45
C ALA A 58 -9.66 4.68 1.55
N LYS A 59 -10.51 3.66 1.46
CA LYS A 59 -11.55 3.38 2.46
C LYS A 59 -10.92 2.78 3.72
N ALA A 60 -10.50 3.61 4.67
CA ALA A 60 -10.46 3.21 6.08
C ALA A 60 -11.90 3.31 6.61
N ASP A 61 -12.45 2.22 7.11
CA ASP A 61 -13.79 2.13 7.65
C ASP A 61 -14.04 3.15 8.78
N GLU A 62 -15.08 3.98 8.61
CA GLU A 62 -15.46 5.11 9.45
C GLU A 62 -16.47 4.71 10.54
N GLU A 63 -16.36 3.52 11.14
CA GLU A 63 -17.34 3.04 12.16
C GLU A 63 -16.87 3.21 13.63
N ASP A 64 -15.92 4.12 13.91
CA ASP A 64 -15.43 4.45 15.27
C ASP A 64 -15.81 5.88 15.73
N TYR A 65 -16.92 6.43 15.23
CA TYR A 65 -17.47 7.72 15.67
C TYR A 65 -18.88 7.54 16.29
N LEU A 66 -18.95 6.75 17.37
CA LEU A 66 -20.08 6.76 18.33
C LEU A 66 -19.65 7.36 19.68
#